data_AF-A0A842KV50-F1
#
_entry.id   AF-A0A842KV50-F1
#
_cell.length_a   1.000
_cell.length_b   1.000
_cell.length_c   1.000
_cell.angle_alpha   90.00
_cell.angle_beta   90.00
_cell.angle_gamma   90.00
#
_symmetry.space_group_name_H-M   'P 1'
#
loop_
_entity.id
_entity.type
_entity.pdbx_description
1 polymer ?
#
loop_
_entity_poly.entity_id
_entity_poly.type
_entity_poly.pdbx_seq_one_letter_code
_entity_poly.pdbx_strand_id
1 'polypeptide(L)' 'IKELNKDYGRTVVLVEQNVKRALEESDTAYLLVSGRVNYFGPSKELMANEKFGKLFLGL' A
#
# COMPACT_ATOMS: atom_id res chain seq x y z
N ILE A 1 -0.59 -10.74 8.91
CA ILE A 1 -0.15 -10.88 7.49
C ILE A 1 1.36 -10.77 7.37
N LYS A 2 2.00 -9.74 7.96
CA LYS A 2 3.47 -9.65 8.02
C LYS A 2 4.17 -10.93 8.49
N GLU A 3 3.62 -11.61 9.49
CA GLU A 3 4.14 -12.90 9.98
C GLU A 3 4.20 -13.99 8.89
N LEU A 4 3.17 -14.09 8.04
CA LEU A 4 3.15 -15.05 6.93
C LEU A 4 4.27 -14.77 5.91
N ASN A 5 4.58 -13.50 5.68
CA ASN A 5 5.65 -13.11 4.79
C ASN A 5 7.03 -13.29 5.44
N LYS A 6 7.22 -12.78 6.66
CA LYS A 6 8.50 -12.78 7.36
C LYS A 6 8.94 -14.14 7.88
N ASP A 7 8.03 -14.89 8.49
CA ASP A 7 8.38 -16.08 9.26
C ASP A 7 8.25 -17.34 8.40
N TYR A 8 7.40 -17.30 7.37
CA TYR A 8 7.15 -18.43 6.48
C TYR A 8 7.60 -18.19 5.03
N GLY A 9 8.19 -17.03 4.72
CA GLY A 9 8.73 -16.72 3.39
C GLY A 9 7.67 -16.66 2.28
N ARG A 10 6.40 -16.44 2.61
CA ARG A 10 5.30 -16.45 1.63
C ARG A 10 5.12 -15.08 0.98
N THR A 11 4.99 -15.06 -0.34
CA THR A 11 4.53 -13.85 -1.04
C THR A 11 3.03 -13.67 -0.79
N VAL A 12 2.63 -12.49 -0.34
CA VAL A 12 1.24 -12.17 -0.03
C VAL A 12 0.79 -10.99 -0.88
N VAL A 13 -0.38 -11.12 -1.49
CA VAL A 13 -1.10 -10.00 -2.12
C VAL A 13 -2.29 -9.67 -1.22
N LEU A 14 -2.32 -8.44 -0.71
CA LEU A 14 -3.40 -7.91 0.11
C LEU A 14 -4.17 -6.85 -0.67
N VAL A 15 -5.49 -6.98 -0.71
CA VAL A 15 -6.40 -5.97 -1.28
C VAL A 15 -7.20 -5.36 -0.14
N GLU A 16 -7.14 -4.04 -0.01
CA GLU A 16 -7.72 -3.31 1.12
C GLU A 16 -8.34 -2.00 0.68
N GLN A 17 -9.42 -1.61 1.36
CA GLN A 17 -9.99 -0.25 1.21
C GLN A 17 -9.30 0.74 2.15
N ASN A 18 -8.75 0.27 3.28
CA ASN A 18 -7.94 1.10 4.17
C ASN A 18 -6.50 1.18 3.65
N VAL A 19 -6.26 2.14 2.77
CA VAL A 19 -4.97 2.34 2.10
C VAL A 19 -3.85 2.57 3.12
N LYS A 20 -4.07 3.37 4.17
CA LYS A 20 -3.04 3.65 5.18
C LYS A 20 -2.53 2.37 5.83
N ARG A 21 -3.43 1.52 6.32
CA ARG A 21 -3.07 0.24 6.95
C ARG A 21 -2.37 -0.69 5.97
N ALA A 22 -2.84 -0.74 4.72
CA ALA A 22 -2.21 -1.56 3.68
C ALA A 22 -0.76 -1.12 3.41
N LEU A 23 -0.51 0.19 3.36
CA LEU A 23 0.82 0.75 3.13
C LEU A 23 1.78 0.56 4.32
N GLU A 24 1.28 0.58 5.57
CA GLU A 24 2.08 0.29 6.77
C GLU A 24 2.58 -1.16 6.81
N GLU A 25 1.85 -2.08 6.19
CA GLU A 25 2.08 -3.52 6.26
C GLU A 25 2.72 -4.12 5.00
N SER A 26 2.85 -3.36 3.91
CA SER A 26 3.35 -3.85 2.61
C SER A 26 4.73 -3.29 2.24
N ASP A 27 5.47 -4.06 1.43
CA ASP A 27 6.74 -3.61 0.85
C ASP A 27 6.52 -2.79 -0.44
N THR A 28 5.56 -3.21 -1.26
CA THR A 28 5.19 -2.61 -2.54
C THR A 28 3.69 -2.37 -2.60
N ALA A 29 3.27 -1.27 -3.20
CA ALA A 29 1.87 -0.88 -3.33
C ALA A 29 1.47 -0.76 -4.80
N TYR A 30 0.26 -1.24 -5.10
CA TYR A 30 -0.49 -0.89 -6.30
C TYR A 30 -1.73 -0.11 -5.86
N LEU A 31 -1.88 1.11 -6.37
CA LEU A 31 -3.08 1.89 -6.13
C LEU A 31 -3.95 1.93 -7.38
N LEU A 32 -5.19 1.49 -7.23
CA LEU A 32 -6.20 1.61 -8.25
C LEU A 32 -7.18 2.73 -7.88
N VAL A 33 -7.43 3.63 -8.83
CA VAL A 33 -8.47 4.66 -8.74
C VAL A 33 -9.31 4.56 -10.00
N SER A 34 -10.61 4.34 -9.83
CA SER A 34 -11.57 4.20 -10.94
C SER A 34 -11.11 3.21 -12.03
N GLY A 35 -10.60 2.06 -11.60
CA GLY A 35 -10.16 0.98 -12.50
C GLY A 35 -8.81 1.21 -13.18
N ARG A 36 -8.05 2.25 -12.83
CA ARG A 36 -6.73 2.54 -13.40
C ARG A 36 -5.65 2.55 -12.33
N VAL A 37 -4.48 1.99 -12.66
CA VAL A 37 -3.29 2.07 -11.81
C VAL A 37 -2.81 3.52 -11.79
N ASN A 38 -2.87 4.14 -10.61
CA ASN A 38 -2.39 5.51 -10.38
C ASN A 38 -1.02 5.52 -9.70
N TYR A 39 -0.63 4.43 -9.04
CA TYR A 39 0.68 4.27 -8.44
C TYR A 39 1.10 2.80 -8.46
N PHE A 40 2.38 2.57 -8.71
CA PHE A 40 3.08 1.32 -8.47
C PHE A 40 4.49 1.63 -7.99
N GLY A 41 4.89 1.05 -6.85
CA GLY A 41 6.22 1.25 -6.28
C GLY A 41 6.29 0.93 -4.79
N PRO A 42 7.39 1.28 -4.12
CA PRO A 42 7.56 1.02 -2.70
C PRO A 42 6.46 1.69 -1.85
N SER A 43 5.90 0.97 -0.88
CA SER A 43 4.82 1.51 -0.04
C SER A 43 5.27 2.71 0.79
N LYS A 44 6.56 2.73 1.17
CA LYS A 44 7.18 3.83 1.93
C LYS A 44 7.23 5.15 1.16
N GLU A 45 7.49 5.10 -0.15
CA GLU A 45 7.52 6.30 -1.00
C GLU A 45 6.12 6.91 -1.13
N LEU A 46 5.11 6.06 -1.27
CA LEU A 46 3.71 6.50 -1.32
C LEU A 46 3.27 7.12 0.01
N MET A 47 3.68 6.54 1.14
CA MET A 47 3.38 7.05 2.48
C MET A 47 4.05 8.41 2.75
N ALA A 48 5.27 8.63 2.22
CA ALA A 48 6.00 9.88 2.39
C ALA A 48 5.50 11.03 1.48
N ASN A 49 4.62 10.73 0.53
CA ASN A 49 4.12 11.72 -0.41
C ASN A 49 2.97 12.55 0.21
N GLU A 50 3.26 13.78 0.62
CA GLU A 50 2.26 14.67 1.26
C GLU A 50 1.03 14.94 0.39
N LYS A 51 1.23 15.11 -0.92
CA LYS A 51 0.12 15.34 -1.87
C LYS A 51 -0.78 14.10 -1.96
N PHE A 52 -0.18 12.91 -1.90
CA PHE A 52 -0.90 11.65 -1.87
C PHE A 52 -1.71 11.48 -0.57
N GLY A 53 -1.09 11.73 0.59
CA GLY A 53 -1.74 11.66 1.88
C GLY A 53 -3.01 12.52 1.95
N LYS A 54 -2.93 13.75 1.42
CA LYS A 54 -4.08 14.67 1.34
C LYS A 54 -5.19 14.17 0.43
N LEU A 55 -4.85 13.70 -0.78
CA LEU A 55 -5.84 13.30 -1.79
C LEU A 55 -6.52 11.96 -1.50
N PHE A 56 -5.81 11.01 -0.90
CA PHE A 56 -6.25 9.61 -0.84
C PHE A 56 -6.32 9.03 0.57
N LEU A 57 -5.62 9.61 1.55
CA LEU A 57 -5.65 9.16 2.94
C LEU A 57 -6.47 10.08 3.86
N GLY A 58 -6.90 11.25 3.35
CA GLY A 58 -7.64 12.25 4.13
C GLY A 58 -6.82 12.90 5.25
N LEU A 59 -5.49 12.98 5.08
CA LEU A 59 -4.55 13.64 6.01
C LEU A 59 -4.49 15.16 5.81
#